data_AF-D7CJ94-F1
#
_entry.id   AF-D7CJ94-F1
#
_cell.length_a   1.000
_cell.length_b   1.000
_cell.length_c   1.000
_cell.angle_alpha   90.00
_cell.angle_beta   90.00
_cell.angle_gamma   90.00
#
_symmetry.space_group_name_H-M   'P 1'
#
loop_
_entity.id
_entity.type
_entity.pdbx_description
1 polymer ?
#
loop_
_entity_poly.entity_id
_entity_poly.type
_entity_poly.pdbx_seq_one_letter_code
_entity_poly.pdbx_strand_id
1 'polypeptide(L)'
;MITGVGTVTGKGQVQVPKEIREAIGIVPGDELVFEVSGKRRITVTVRKRRPLSTLGGALAGAVSEFAGTEREEEETRKAVAKRIAQEGFDHD
;
A
#
# COMPACT_ATOMS: atom_id res chain seq x y z
N MET A 1 -31.35 5.43 -3.24
CA MET A 1 -30.69 4.16 -3.60
C MET A 1 -30.38 4.20 -5.08
N ILE A 2 -29.11 4.09 -5.48
CA ILE A 2 -28.73 4.08 -6.91
C ILE A 2 -28.67 2.63 -7.35
N THR A 3 -29.37 2.30 -8.44
CA THR A 3 -29.41 0.95 -9.01
C THR A 3 -29.09 1.03 -10.50
N GLY A 4 -28.39 0.04 -11.01
CA GLY A 4 -28.09 -0.07 -12.43
C GLY A 4 -28.05 -1.54 -12.85
N VAL A 5 -28.29 -1.78 -14.13
CA VAL A 5 -28.30 -3.12 -14.72
C VAL A 5 -27.11 -3.23 -15.65
N GLY A 6 -26.44 -4.37 -15.61
CA GLY A 6 -25.33 -4.70 -16.50
C GLY A 6 -25.44 -6.14 -16.95
N THR A 7 -24.86 -6.43 -18.12
CA THR A 7 -24.75 -7.78 -18.66
C THR A 7 -23.33 -8.27 -18.48
N VAL A 8 -23.18 -9.56 -18.20
CA VAL A 8 -21.88 -10.22 -18.18
C VAL A 8 -21.35 -10.32 -19.61
N THR A 9 -20.21 -9.71 -19.89
CA THR A 9 -19.54 -9.78 -21.19
C THR A 9 -18.54 -10.93 -21.23
N GLY A 10 -17.73 -11.02 -22.29
CA GLY A 10 -16.71 -12.07 -22.43
C GLY A 10 -15.82 -12.20 -21.18
N LYS A 11 -15.39 -13.44 -20.90
CA LYS A 11 -14.57 -13.81 -19.73
C LYS A 11 -15.23 -13.54 -18.36
N GLY A 12 -16.54 -13.36 -18.29
CA GLY A 12 -17.22 -13.14 -17.01
C GLY A 12 -17.10 -11.71 -16.48
N GLN A 13 -16.70 -10.75 -17.32
CA GLN A 13 -16.55 -9.36 -16.92
C GLN A 13 -17.91 -8.68 -16.75
N VAL A 14 -18.03 -7.81 -15.74
CA VAL A 14 -19.18 -6.93 -15.55
C VAL A 14 -18.70 -5.49 -15.49
N GLN A 15 -19.45 -4.59 -16.13
CA GLN A 15 -19.16 -3.16 -16.11
C GLN A 15 -20.01 -2.48 -15.05
N VAL A 16 -19.41 -1.57 -14.28
CA VAL A 16 -20.13 -0.75 -13.30
C VAL A 16 -20.78 0.43 -14.05
N PRO A 17 -22.11 0.63 -14.00
CA PRO A 17 -22.80 1.76 -14.64
C PRO A 17 -22.25 3.13 -14.21
N LYS A 18 -22.35 4.13 -15.10
CA LYS A 18 -21.71 5.45 -14.92
C LYS A 18 -22.13 6.12 -13.61
N GLU A 19 -23.42 6.11 -13.32
CA GLU A 19 -24.03 6.74 -12.15
C GLU A 19 -23.52 6.10 -10.85
N ILE A 20 -23.32 4.77 -10.86
CA ILE A 20 -22.74 4.05 -9.73
C ILE A 20 -21.26 4.39 -9.59
N ARG A 21 -20.49 4.41 -10.69
CA ARG A 21 -19.05 4.74 -10.66
C ARG A 21 -18.80 6.13 -10.05
N GLU A 22 -19.58 7.12 -10.47
CA GLU A 22 -19.48 8.49 -9.97
C GLU A 22 -19.85 8.58 -8.49
N ALA A 23 -20.91 7.89 -8.06
CA ALA A 23 -21.36 7.89 -6.67
C ALA A 23 -20.34 7.25 -5.70
N ILE A 24 -19.64 6.19 -6.12
CA ILE A 24 -18.60 5.54 -5.30
C ILE A 24 -17.19 6.08 -5.58
N GLY A 25 -17.06 7.00 -6.55
CA GLY A 25 -15.84 7.68 -6.93
C GLY A 25 -14.72 6.77 -7.45
N ILE A 26 -15.01 5.60 -8.03
CA ILE A 26 -13.96 4.70 -8.55
C ILE A 26 -13.34 5.20 -9.85
N VAL A 27 -12.02 4.99 -10.00
CA VAL A 27 -11.26 5.31 -11.21
C VAL A 27 -10.57 4.07 -11.77
N PRO A 28 -10.17 4.05 -13.06
CA PRO A 28 -9.37 2.97 -13.60
C PRO A 28 -8.10 2.74 -12.76
N GLY A 29 -7.85 1.49 -12.37
CA GLY A 29 -6.70 1.11 -11.53
C GLY A 29 -7.00 0.98 -10.03
N ASP A 30 -8.20 1.36 -9.57
CA ASP A 30 -8.70 0.96 -8.26
C ASP A 30 -8.98 -0.54 -8.21
N GLU A 31 -8.77 -1.14 -7.03
CA GLU A 31 -9.10 -2.55 -6.79
C GLU A 31 -10.54 -2.69 -6.29
N LEU A 32 -11.19 -3.78 -6.66
CA LEU A 32 -12.50 -4.17 -6.17
C LEU A 32 -12.39 -5.51 -5.45
N VAL A 33 -12.92 -5.56 -4.23
CA VAL A 33 -12.99 -6.78 -3.43
C VAL A 33 -14.39 -7.36 -3.57
N PHE A 34 -14.47 -8.61 -4.02
CA PHE A 34 -15.71 -9.33 -4.25
C PHE A 34 -15.93 -10.36 -3.15
N GLU A 35 -17.08 -10.29 -2.49
CA GLU A 35 -17.48 -11.25 -1.47
C GLU A 35 -18.82 -11.86 -1.86
N VAL A 36 -18.92 -13.19 -1.79
CA VAL A 36 -20.18 -13.90 -2.07
C VAL A 36 -20.96 -14.01 -0.76
N SER A 37 -22.19 -13.50 -0.74
CA SER A 37 -23.08 -13.62 0.41
C SER A 37 -24.36 -14.37 0.02
N GLY A 38 -24.59 -15.55 0.60
CA GLY A 38 -25.77 -16.37 0.31
C GLY A 38 -25.87 -16.82 -1.16
N LYS A 39 -27.09 -17.09 -1.62
CA LYS A 39 -27.34 -17.55 -3.00
C LYS A 39 -27.59 -16.35 -3.92
N ARG A 40 -26.69 -16.15 -4.89
CA ARG A 40 -26.78 -15.16 -6.01
C ARG A 40 -26.63 -13.69 -5.61
N ARG A 41 -25.98 -13.39 -4.49
CA ARG A 41 -25.63 -12.02 -4.11
C ARG A 41 -24.13 -11.91 -3.92
N ILE A 42 -23.58 -10.84 -4.47
CA ILE A 42 -22.19 -10.43 -4.23
C ILE A 42 -22.21 -9.06 -3.57
N THR A 43 -21.30 -8.85 -2.65
CA THR A 43 -20.95 -7.54 -2.12
C THR A 43 -19.64 -7.13 -2.77
N VAL A 44 -19.57 -5.90 -3.27
CA VAL A 44 -18.36 -5.35 -3.86
C VAL A 44 -17.94 -4.13 -3.05
N THR A 45 -16.71 -4.14 -2.55
CA THR A 45 -16.12 -3.00 -1.85
C THR A 45 -14.92 -2.47 -2.60
N VAL A 46 -14.73 -1.16 -2.53
CA VAL A 46 -13.64 -0.47 -3.25
C VAL A 46 -12.40 -0.47 -2.36
N ARG A 47 -11.29 -0.98 -2.89
CA ARG A 47 -9.97 -0.84 -2.30
C ARG A 47 -9.17 0.16 -3.13
N LYS A 48 -9.18 1.41 -2.66
CA LYS A 48 -8.49 2.52 -3.32
C LYS A 48 -6.99 2.26 -3.41
N ARG A 49 -6.45 2.36 -4.62
CA ARG A 49 -5.01 2.32 -4.81
C ARG A 49 -4.42 3.66 -4.37
N ARG A 50 -3.60 3.63 -3.31
CA ARG A 50 -2.86 4.81 -2.85
C ARG A 50 -1.46 4.80 -3.47
N PRO A 51 -1.07 5.83 -4.24
CA PRO A 51 0.28 5.89 -4.79
C PRO A 51 1.28 6.12 -3.65
N LEU A 52 2.45 5.48 -3.71
CA LEU A 52 3.49 5.58 -2.68
C LEU A 52 3.94 7.03 -2.42
N SER A 53 3.86 7.90 -3.43
CA SER A 53 4.14 9.33 -3.28
C SER A 53 3.26 10.03 -2.23
N THR A 54 2.06 9.51 -1.96
CA THR A 54 1.20 10.02 -0.86
C THR A 54 1.73 9.74 0.53
N LEU A 55 2.71 8.84 0.66
CA LEU A 55 3.40 8.55 1.91
C LEU A 55 4.67 9.39 2.07
N GLY A 56 4.93 10.35 1.17
CA GLY A 56 6.03 11.30 1.34
C GLY A 56 5.94 12.01 2.69
N GLY A 57 7.01 11.95 3.48
CA GLY A 57 7.02 12.51 4.83
C GLY A 57 6.27 11.69 5.89
N ALA A 58 5.82 10.46 5.59
CA ALA A 58 5.15 9.60 6.58
C ALA A 58 6.03 9.26 7.80
N LEU A 59 7.35 9.43 7.68
CA LEU A 59 8.32 9.27 8.78
C LEU A 59 8.69 10.60 9.45
N ALA A 60 8.10 11.73 9.07
CA ALA A 60 8.38 13.03 9.68
C ALA A 60 8.12 12.95 11.20
N GLY A 61 9.16 13.19 12.00
CA GLY A 61 9.12 13.09 13.47
C GLY A 61 9.53 11.73 14.05
N ALA A 62 9.62 10.67 13.25
CA ALA A 62 10.22 9.40 13.65
C ALA A 62 11.72 9.34 13.31
N VAL A 63 12.19 10.20 12.42
CA VAL A 63 13.60 10.37 12.07
C VAL A 63 14.13 11.66 12.69
N SER A 64 15.29 11.57 13.34
CA SER A 64 16.04 12.75 13.77
C SER A 64 16.49 13.56 12.57
N GLU A 65 16.77 14.84 12.80
CA GLU A 65 17.42 15.67 11.78
C GLU A 65 18.72 15.01 11.30
N PHE A 66 18.94 15.02 9.99
CA PHE A 66 20.15 14.48 9.40
C PHE A 66 21.35 15.31 9.87
N ALA A 67 22.23 14.71 10.66
CA ALA A 67 23.29 15.43 11.35
C ALA A 67 24.56 15.65 10.49
N GLY A 68 24.48 15.31 9.20
CA GLY A 68 25.58 15.40 8.25
C GLY A 68 26.37 14.10 8.10
N THR A 69 26.89 13.85 6.91
CA THR A 69 27.51 12.58 6.52
C THR A 69 28.64 12.15 7.44
N GLU A 70 29.52 13.07 7.83
CA GLU A 70 30.67 12.76 8.69
C GLU A 70 30.24 12.17 10.04
N ARG A 71 29.21 12.74 10.66
CA ARG A 71 28.71 12.29 11.96
C ARG A 71 28.01 10.93 11.85
N GLU A 72 27.21 10.74 10.80
CA GLU A 72 26.53 9.47 10.54
C GLU A 72 27.54 8.34 10.28
N GLU A 73 28.61 8.61 9.53
CA GLU A 73 29.70 7.66 9.29
C GLU A 73 30.44 7.31 10.57
N GLU A 74 30.74 8.30 11.41
CA GLU A 74 31.43 8.08 12.69
C GLU A 74 30.57 7.21 13.64
N GLU A 75 29.29 7.53 13.80
CA GLU A 75 28.36 6.77 14.64
C GLU A 75 28.19 5.34 14.10
N THR A 76 28.06 5.18 12.77
CA THR A 76 27.97 3.86 12.13
C THR A 76 29.24 3.05 12.36
N ARG A 77 30.42 3.64 12.16
CA ARG A 77 31.70 2.96 12.39
C ARG A 77 31.83 2.48 13.83
N LYS A 78 31.46 3.32 14.81
CA LYS A 78 31.45 2.94 16.23
C LYS A 78 30.49 1.79 16.52
N ALA A 79 29.27 1.86 15.99
CA ALA A 79 28.25 0.83 16.18
C ALA A 79 28.68 -0.52 15.57
N VAL A 80 29.23 -0.50 14.36
CA VAL A 80 29.76 -1.70 13.68
C VAL A 80 30.94 -2.29 14.44
N ALA A 81 31.90 -1.47 14.88
CA ALA A 81 33.04 -1.93 15.67
C ALA A 81 32.60 -2.60 16.98
N LYS A 82 31.62 -2.01 17.69
CA LYS A 82 31.02 -2.58 18.89
C LYS A 82 30.34 -3.92 18.61
N ARG A 83 29.58 -4.00 17.50
CA ARG A 83 28.90 -5.23 17.08
C ARG A 83 29.91 -6.36 16.82
N ILE A 84 30.94 -6.09 16.03
CA ILE A 84 31.98 -7.06 15.69
C ILE A 84 32.71 -7.56 16.94
N ALA A 85 33.01 -6.67 17.90
CA ALA A 85 33.64 -7.06 19.16
C ALA A 85 32.73 -7.93 20.06
N GLN A 86 31.40 -7.81 19.92
CA GLN A 86 30.41 -8.58 20.69
C GLN A 86 30.05 -9.92 20.04
N GLU A 87 29.96 -9.96 18.72
CA GLU A 87 29.63 -11.17 17.97
C GLU A 87 30.86 -12.09 17.81
N GLY A 88 32.07 -11.56 18.04
CA GLY A 88 33.31 -12.30 17.81
C GLY A 88 33.60 -12.44 16.32
N PHE A 89 34.86 -12.35 15.93
CA PHE A 89 35.26 -12.66 14.56
C PHE A 89 35.16 -14.17 14.36
N ASP A 90 34.00 -14.66 13.94
CA ASP A 90 33.89 -15.99 13.33
C ASP A 90 34.49 -15.91 11.92
N HIS A 91 35.79 -16.17 11.82
CA HIS A 91 36.44 -16.50 10.57
C HIS A 91 37.25 -17.78 10.78
N ASP A 92 36.92 -18.82 10.00
CA ASP A 92 37.59 -20.13 9.92
C ASP A 92 39.11 -20.04 9.77
#